data_AF-A0A3B0U522-F1
#
_entry.id   AF-A0A3B0U522-F1
#
_cell.length_a   1.000
_cell.length_b   1.000
_cell.length_c   1.000
_cell.angle_alpha   90.00
_cell.angle_beta   90.00
_cell.angle_gamma   90.00
#
_symmetry.space_group_name_H-M   'P 1'
#
loop_
_entity.id
_entity.type
_entity.pdbx_description
1 polymer ?
#
loop_
_entity_poly.entity_id
_entity_poly.type
_entity_poly.pdbx_seq_one_letter_code
_entity_poly.pdbx_strand_id
1 'polypeptide(L)'
;DAPWPGFTPDLLSIILVVATQAKGSVLIHQKMFESRLFFVDKLIDMGAKVILCDPHRATVIGLNHESSLKATTMTSPDIRAGISLLIAALSANGTSTIHNIEQIDRGYQNIDKRLRAIGAKITRIE
;
A
#
# COMPACT_ATOMS: atom_id res chain seq x y z
N ASP A 1 13.79 7.67 2.83
CA ASP A 1 13.23 8.69 3.75
C ASP A 1 14.34 9.58 4.30
N ALA A 2 14.00 10.78 4.75
CA ALA A 2 14.92 11.73 5.40
C ALA A 2 14.12 12.74 6.26
N PRO A 3 14.75 13.41 7.25
CA PRO A 3 14.09 14.47 8.00
C PRO A 3 13.67 15.61 7.08
N TRP A 4 12.67 16.38 7.49
CA TRP A 4 12.24 17.59 6.77
C TRP A 4 13.46 18.48 6.43
N PRO A 5 13.63 18.94 5.17
CA PRO A 5 12.68 18.93 4.05
C PRO A 5 12.73 17.72 3.11
N GLY A 6 13.42 16.64 3.51
CA GLY A 6 13.53 15.42 2.74
C GLY A 6 12.22 14.61 2.66
N PHE A 7 12.28 13.50 1.92
CA PHE A 7 11.11 12.67 1.66
C PHE A 7 10.59 12.02 2.96
N THR A 8 9.33 12.32 3.31
CA THR A 8 8.72 11.86 4.55
C THR A 8 8.56 10.34 4.58
N PRO A 9 8.88 9.67 5.70
CA PRO A 9 8.67 8.23 5.85
C PRO A 9 7.18 7.85 5.74
N ASP A 10 6.25 8.78 6.00
CA ASP A 10 4.80 8.57 5.97
C ASP A 10 4.22 8.32 4.59
N LEU A 11 4.85 8.84 3.54
CA LEU A 11 4.40 8.62 2.17
C LEU A 11 5.09 7.43 1.50
N LEU A 12 6.10 6.83 2.17
CA LEU A 12 6.90 5.75 1.60
C LEU A 12 6.06 4.52 1.30
N SER A 13 5.09 4.17 2.14
CA SER A 13 4.20 3.02 1.92
C SER A 13 3.29 3.22 0.70
N ILE A 14 2.80 4.44 0.49
CA ILE A 14 1.97 4.79 -0.67
C ILE A 14 2.82 4.77 -1.94
N ILE A 15 4.02 5.36 -1.92
CA ILE A 15 4.95 5.34 -3.06
C ILE A 15 5.33 3.91 -3.44
N LEU A 16 5.52 3.02 -2.46
CA LEU A 16 5.81 1.61 -2.73
C LEU A 16 4.69 0.95 -3.54
N VAL A 17 3.42 1.19 -3.17
CA VAL A 17 2.26 0.68 -3.92
C VAL A 17 2.21 1.28 -5.32
N VAL A 18 2.39 2.59 -5.45
CA VAL A 18 2.41 3.27 -6.76
C VAL A 18 3.53 2.72 -7.65
N ALA A 19 4.71 2.46 -7.08
CA ALA A 19 5.85 1.91 -7.81
C ALA A 19 5.57 0.52 -8.40
N THR A 20 4.65 -0.27 -7.83
CA THR A 20 4.24 -1.56 -8.43
C THR A 20 3.58 -1.38 -9.80
N GLN A 21 2.96 -0.22 -10.02
CA GLN A 21 2.25 0.10 -11.27
C GLN A 21 3.13 0.84 -12.28
N ALA A 22 4.24 1.43 -11.84
CA ALA A 22 5.18 2.17 -12.68
C ALA A 22 5.95 1.26 -13.66
N LYS A 23 6.73 1.84 -14.56
CA LYS A 23 7.65 1.11 -15.46
C LYS A 23 9.08 1.16 -14.92
N GLY A 24 9.69 0.00 -14.69
CA GLY A 24 11.09 -0.13 -14.28
C GLY A 24 11.24 -0.57 -12.82
N SER A 25 12.42 -0.39 -12.24
CA SER A 25 12.70 -0.79 -10.85
C SER A 25 13.11 0.40 -9.98
N VAL A 26 12.74 0.34 -8.71
CA VAL A 26 13.13 1.34 -7.70
C VAL A 26 13.53 0.64 -6.41
N LEU A 27 14.64 1.09 -5.82
CA LEU A 27 15.04 0.71 -4.48
C LEU A 27 14.46 1.71 -3.48
N ILE A 28 13.65 1.23 -2.57
CA ILE A 28 13.08 1.99 -1.47
C ILE A 28 13.85 1.67 -0.20
N HIS A 29 14.35 2.73 0.45
CA HIS A 29 15.08 2.63 1.72
C HIS A 29 14.35 3.44 2.79
N GLN A 30 13.92 2.76 3.85
CA GLN A 30 13.26 3.28 5.04
C GLN A 30 14.21 3.18 6.25
N LYS A 31 14.87 4.28 6.60
CA LYS A 31 15.91 4.37 7.63
C LYS A 31 15.35 4.63 9.03
N MET A 32 14.31 5.44 9.14
CA MET A 32 13.87 5.97 10.43
C MET A 32 13.09 4.99 11.30
N PHE A 33 12.36 4.07 10.67
CA PHE A 33 11.43 3.18 11.38
C PHE A 33 11.65 1.75 10.93
N GLU A 34 12.09 0.92 11.88
CA GLU A 34 12.07 -0.52 11.75
C GLU A 34 10.62 -1.00 11.54
N SER A 35 10.43 -2.13 10.87
CA SER A 35 9.11 -2.77 10.64
C SER A 35 8.14 -2.08 9.67
N ARG A 36 8.44 -0.89 9.14
CA ARG A 36 7.53 -0.19 8.20
C ARG A 36 7.36 -0.85 6.84
N LEU A 37 8.18 -1.85 6.51
CA LEU A 37 8.06 -2.60 5.26
C LEU A 37 7.28 -3.91 5.41
N PHE A 38 6.77 -4.27 6.59
CA PHE A 38 6.07 -5.56 6.79
C PHE A 38 4.77 -5.69 5.99
N PHE A 39 4.12 -4.59 5.61
CA PHE A 39 2.94 -4.65 4.75
C PHE A 39 3.26 -5.10 3.30
N VAL A 40 4.54 -5.09 2.91
CA VAL A 40 5.00 -5.51 1.58
C VAL A 40 4.65 -6.97 1.31
N ASP A 41 4.66 -7.83 2.32
CA ASP A 41 4.29 -9.24 2.17
C ASP A 41 2.88 -9.39 1.59
N LYS A 42 1.94 -8.53 1.99
CA LYS A 42 0.59 -8.53 1.43
C LYS A 42 0.54 -8.06 -0.02
N LEU A 43 1.43 -7.16 -0.43
CA LEU A 43 1.54 -6.78 -1.84
C LEU A 43 2.12 -7.92 -2.68
N ILE A 44 3.09 -8.66 -2.13
CA ILE A 44 3.64 -9.86 -2.78
C ILE A 44 2.54 -10.93 -2.93
N ASP A 45 1.71 -11.14 -1.90
CA ASP A 45 0.53 -12.02 -1.97
C ASP A 45 -0.45 -11.59 -3.08
N MET A 46 -0.61 -10.28 -3.30
CA MET A 46 -1.40 -9.72 -4.40
C MET A 46 -0.71 -9.83 -5.77
N GLY A 47 0.50 -10.39 -5.84
CA GLY A 47 1.25 -10.59 -7.08
C GLY A 47 2.19 -9.44 -7.47
N ALA A 48 2.40 -8.45 -6.59
CA ALA A 48 3.41 -7.42 -6.82
C ALA A 48 4.82 -8.02 -6.86
N LYS A 49 5.68 -7.50 -7.73
CA LYS A 49 7.09 -7.90 -7.81
C LYS A 49 7.91 -7.03 -6.88
N VAL A 50 7.99 -7.45 -5.61
CA VAL A 50 8.80 -6.77 -4.60
C VAL A 50 9.80 -7.77 -4.01
N ILE A 51 11.05 -7.34 -3.89
CA ILE A 51 12.12 -8.10 -3.25
C ILE A 51 12.48 -7.34 -1.97
N LEU A 52 12.14 -7.92 -0.81
CA LEU A 52 12.59 -7.40 0.47
C LEU A 52 14.06 -7.78 0.64
N CYS A 53 14.95 -6.79 0.63
CA CYS A 53 16.39 -7.01 0.73
C CYS A 53 16.82 -7.19 2.19
N ASP A 54 16.17 -6.45 3.10
CA ASP A 54 16.34 -6.48 4.56
C ASP A 54 15.18 -5.68 5.22
N PRO A 55 15.12 -5.55 6.56
CA PRO A 55 14.03 -4.83 7.23
C PRO A 55 13.83 -3.36 6.83
N HIS A 56 14.82 -2.72 6.21
CA HIS A 56 14.82 -1.32 5.83
C HIS A 56 14.79 -1.09 4.31
N ARG A 57 15.06 -2.11 3.49
CA ARG A 57 15.19 -1.96 2.04
C ARG A 57 14.29 -2.93 1.28
N ALA A 58 13.52 -2.39 0.34
CA ALA A 58 12.73 -3.16 -0.61
C ALA A 58 12.98 -2.67 -2.04
N THR A 59 13.23 -3.59 -2.96
CA THR A 59 13.28 -3.31 -4.40
C THR A 59 11.91 -3.61 -5.00
N VAL A 60 11.25 -2.61 -5.57
CA VAL A 60 9.99 -2.76 -6.29
C VAL A 60 10.27 -2.80 -7.78
N ILE A 61 9.75 -3.80 -8.47
CA ILE A 61 9.78 -3.92 -9.92
C ILE A 61 8.36 -3.58 -10.40
N GLY A 62 8.23 -2.39 -10.98
CA GLY A 62 7.01 -1.92 -11.60
C GLY A 62 6.78 -2.60 -12.94
N LEU A 63 5.56 -3.11 -13.12
CA LEU A 63 5.18 -3.90 -14.30
C LEU A 63 4.47 -3.08 -15.38
N ASN A 64 4.48 -1.75 -15.31
CA ASN A 64 3.89 -0.87 -16.33
C ASN A 64 2.44 -1.23 -16.69
N HIS A 65 1.63 -1.60 -15.67
CA HIS A 65 0.27 -2.12 -15.83
C HIS A 65 0.12 -3.39 -16.69
N GLU A 66 1.21 -4.07 -17.06
CA GLU A 66 1.19 -5.34 -17.81
C GLU A 66 0.64 -6.50 -16.95
N SER A 67 0.71 -6.35 -15.62
CA SER A 67 0.11 -7.28 -14.67
C SER A 67 -0.64 -6.51 -13.60
N SER A 68 -1.92 -6.86 -13.42
CA SER A 68 -2.74 -6.31 -12.34
C SER A 68 -2.48 -7.05 -11.04
N LEU A 69 -2.58 -6.32 -9.93
CA LEU A 69 -2.64 -6.94 -8.61
C LEU A 69 -3.88 -7.83 -8.52
N LYS A 70 -3.80 -8.88 -7.72
CA LYS A 70 -4.91 -9.81 -7.45
C LYS A 70 -5.60 -9.42 -6.17
N ALA A 71 -6.92 -9.56 -6.16
CA ALA A 71 -7.69 -9.38 -4.95
C ALA A 71 -7.31 -10.41 -3.88
N THR A 72 -7.35 -9.98 -2.62
CA THR A 72 -7.06 -10.85 -1.47
C THR A 72 -7.76 -10.35 -0.21
N THR A 73 -7.75 -11.17 0.83
CA THR A 73 -8.19 -10.81 2.18
C THR A 73 -6.98 -10.41 3.02
N MET A 74 -7.05 -9.25 3.65
CA MET A 74 -5.94 -8.69 4.42
C MET A 74 -6.45 -7.96 5.66
N THR A 75 -5.55 -7.71 6.61
CA THR A 75 -5.84 -6.94 7.83
C THR A 75 -4.96 -5.71 7.84
N SER A 76 -5.54 -4.54 8.09
CA SER A 76 -4.79 -3.29 8.23
C SER A 76 -3.96 -3.32 9.51
N PRO A 77 -2.61 -3.27 9.44
CA PRO A 77 -1.77 -3.34 10.64
C PRO A 77 -1.65 -1.98 11.33
N ASP A 78 -1.70 -0.89 10.57
CA ASP A 78 -1.62 0.49 11.05
C ASP A 78 -2.24 1.47 10.05
N ILE A 79 -2.24 2.76 10.38
CA ILE A 79 -2.82 3.84 9.57
C ILE A 79 -2.21 3.90 8.15
N ARG A 80 -0.88 3.85 8.03
CA ARG A 80 -0.10 4.09 6.80
C ARG A 80 -0.07 2.85 5.90
N ALA A 81 0.19 1.69 6.48
CA ALA A 81 0.08 0.42 5.76
C ALA A 81 -1.36 0.18 5.29
N GLY A 82 -2.35 0.45 6.16
CA GLY A 82 -3.76 0.30 5.85
C GLY A 82 -4.22 1.10 4.64
N ILE A 83 -3.93 2.40 4.60
CA ILE A 83 -4.30 3.22 3.43
C ILE A 83 -3.57 2.77 2.16
N SER A 84 -2.33 2.28 2.29
CA SER A 84 -1.54 1.80 1.14
C SER A 84 -2.15 0.51 0.58
N LEU A 85 -2.55 -0.41 1.45
CA LEU A 85 -3.26 -1.63 1.09
C LEU A 85 -4.64 -1.34 0.49
N LEU A 86 -5.34 -0.31 0.97
CA LEU A 86 -6.59 0.16 0.35
C LEU A 86 -6.36 0.64 -1.09
N ILE A 87 -5.31 1.41 -1.34
CA ILE A 87 -4.94 1.86 -2.69
C ILE A 87 -4.59 0.66 -3.57
N ALA A 88 -3.83 -0.31 -3.05
CA ALA A 88 -3.49 -1.53 -3.78
C ALA A 88 -4.75 -2.35 -4.13
N ALA A 89 -5.69 -2.49 -3.20
CA ALA A 89 -6.95 -3.18 -3.40
C ALA A 89 -7.83 -2.51 -4.47
N LEU A 90 -7.85 -1.18 -4.53
CA LEU A 90 -8.57 -0.44 -5.57
C LEU A 90 -7.98 -0.64 -6.97
N SER A 91 -6.69 -0.95 -7.06
CA SER A 91 -6.00 -1.26 -8.32
C SER A 91 -6.03 -2.76 -8.67
N ALA A 92 -6.51 -3.62 -7.78
CA ALA A 92 -6.49 -5.05 -7.97
C ALA A 92 -7.68 -5.53 -8.81
N ASN A 93 -7.49 -6.63 -9.54
CA ASN A 93 -8.56 -7.33 -10.22
C ASN A 93 -9.29 -8.27 -9.24
N GLY A 94 -10.61 -8.08 -9.12
CA GLY A 94 -11.49 -8.82 -8.21
C GLY A 94 -11.94 -7.99 -7.00
N THR A 95 -12.48 -8.67 -5.99
CA THR A 95 -12.97 -8.04 -4.75
C THR A 95 -12.05 -8.36 -3.59
N SER A 96 -11.40 -7.33 -3.02
CA SER A 96 -10.55 -7.48 -1.84
C SER A 96 -11.32 -7.13 -0.57
N THR A 97 -10.99 -7.80 0.53
CA THR A 97 -11.57 -7.53 1.86
C THR A 97 -10.48 -7.08 2.81
N ILE A 98 -10.69 -5.93 3.46
CA ILE A 98 -9.74 -5.34 4.42
C ILE A 98 -10.38 -5.33 5.81
N HIS A 99 -9.81 -6.10 6.73
CA HIS A 99 -10.19 -6.12 8.14
C HIS A 99 -9.44 -5.08 8.97
N ASN A 100 -9.91 -4.83 10.20
CA ASN A 100 -9.32 -3.87 11.14
C ASN A 100 -9.27 -2.43 10.59
N ILE A 101 -10.36 -2.00 9.94
CA ILE A 101 -10.45 -0.69 9.28
C ILE A 101 -10.31 0.48 10.26
N GLU A 102 -10.59 0.27 11.54
CA GLU A 102 -10.43 1.27 12.61
C GLU A 102 -9.03 1.89 12.61
N GLN A 103 -8.00 1.14 12.23
CA GLN A 103 -6.65 1.68 12.08
C GLN A 103 -6.57 2.77 11.01
N ILE A 104 -7.25 2.61 9.88
CA ILE A 104 -7.27 3.62 8.81
C ILE A 104 -8.09 4.84 9.26
N ASP A 105 -9.21 4.60 9.95
CA ASP A 105 -10.12 5.67 10.41
C ASP A 105 -9.45 6.64 11.38
N ARG A 106 -8.47 6.18 12.17
CA ARG A 106 -7.64 7.04 13.04
C ARG A 106 -6.89 8.14 12.29
N GLY A 107 -6.62 7.96 11.00
CA GLY A 107 -5.90 8.94 10.18
C GLY A 107 -6.70 9.52 9.01
N TYR A 108 -7.79 8.88 8.60
CA TYR A 108 -8.55 9.25 7.41
C TYR A 108 -10.05 9.28 7.69
N GLN A 109 -10.56 10.48 7.95
CA GLN A 109 -11.99 10.68 8.21
C GLN A 109 -12.85 10.39 6.97
N ASN A 110 -13.90 9.60 7.16
CA ASN A 110 -14.91 9.27 6.14
C ASN A 110 -14.30 8.81 4.80
N ILE A 111 -13.22 8.04 4.85
CA ILE A 111 -12.42 7.70 3.65
C ILE A 111 -13.25 6.95 2.60
N ASP A 112 -14.13 6.04 3.01
CA ASP A 112 -15.03 5.30 2.12
C ASP A 112 -16.01 6.23 1.38
N LYS A 113 -16.56 7.25 2.05
CA LYS A 113 -17.48 8.22 1.42
C LYS A 113 -16.75 9.07 0.40
N ARG A 114 -15.54 9.53 0.75
CA ARG A 114 -14.70 10.37 -0.11
C ARG A 114 -14.23 9.59 -1.35
N LEU A 115 -13.85 8.32 -1.19
CA LEU A 115 -13.45 7.47 -2.30
C LEU A 115 -14.65 7.10 -3.19
N ARG A 116 -15.82 6.80 -2.61
CA ARG A 116 -17.05 6.58 -3.40
C ARG A 116 -17.43 7.82 -4.22
N ALA A 117 -17.26 9.02 -3.67
CA ALA A 117 -17.56 10.26 -4.37
C ALA A 117 -16.70 10.47 -5.64
N ILE A 118 -15.53 9.82 -5.73
CA ILE A 118 -14.68 9.82 -6.92
C ILE A 118 -14.79 8.53 -7.76
N GLY A 119 -15.81 7.69 -7.51
CA GLY A 119 -16.12 6.51 -8.31
C GLY A 119 -15.53 5.19 -7.82
N ALA A 120 -14.88 5.15 -6.65
CA ALA A 120 -14.39 3.90 -6.08
C ALA A 120 -15.55 2.98 -5.67
N LYS A 121 -15.46 1.69 -6.05
CA LYS A 121 -16.41 0.64 -5.66
C LYS A 121 -15.99 0.05 -4.31
N ILE A 122 -16.33 0.74 -3.22
CA ILE A 122 -16.01 0.33 -1.85
C ILE A 122 -17.28 0.35 -0.99
N THR A 123 -17.43 -0.67 -0.15
CA THR A 123 -18.54 -0.81 0.80
C THR A 123 -17.96 -1.20 2.16
N ARG A 124 -18.46 -0.60 3.23
CA ARG A 124 -18.20 -1.07 4.59
C ARG A 124 -19.20 -2.15 4.95
N ILE A 125 -18.70 -3.22 5.55
CA ILE A 125 -19.47 -4.37 6.03
C ILE A 125 -19.28 -4.43 7.55
N GLU A 126 -20.33 -4.80 8.26
CA GLU A 126 -20.33 -5.01 9.73
C GLU A 126 -19.62 -6.30 10.11
#